data_AF-A0AAQ0V624-F1
#
_entry.id   AF-A0AAQ0V624-F1
#
_cell.length_a   1.000
_cell.length_b   1.000
_cell.length_c   1.000
_cell.angle_alpha   90.00
_cell.angle_beta   90.00
_cell.angle_gamma   90.00
#
_symmetry.space_group_name_H-M   'P 1'
#
loop_
_entity.id
_entity.type
_entity.pdbx_description
1 polymer ?
#
loop_
_entity_poly.entity_id
_entity_poly.type
_entity_poly.pdbx_seq_one_letter_code
_entity_poly.pdbx_strand_id
1 'polypeptide(L)'
;MLTLVLLLFSVPLPAREVPPGYREVARQENVPAEALYSLALTESSWTLPAHHPQAGEIHPWPWTLNVAGKGYRYPTRQAAWQALQSFLQTTSPRRIDVGIAQVNWGWNGHHFRSAWEAFDPYTNLHVAARILRRCYEASPGSWIRAAGCYHHPAGGQPAVRYKNSVRRQLATLTGGTQPVPAHLPAVSTDRAVSFVWIEPENKTDAK
;
A
#
# COMPACT_ATOMS: atom_id res chain seq x y z
N MET A 1 18.03 -52.83 9.02
CA MET A 1 17.81 -51.68 8.12
C MET A 1 17.35 -50.50 8.98
N LEU A 2 18.14 -49.42 9.03
CA LEU A 2 17.80 -48.23 9.82
C LEU A 2 17.13 -47.21 8.89
N THR A 3 15.84 -46.96 9.09
CA THR A 3 15.05 -46.03 8.28
C THR A 3 15.38 -44.60 8.69
N LEU A 4 16.09 -43.86 7.84
CA LEU A 4 16.38 -42.44 8.03
C LEU A 4 15.10 -41.63 7.77
N VAL A 5 14.48 -41.14 8.84
CA VAL A 5 13.36 -40.20 8.75
C VAL A 5 13.92 -38.80 8.48
N LEU A 6 13.81 -38.32 7.24
CA LEU A 6 14.08 -36.93 6.90
C LEU A 6 12.95 -36.05 7.48
N LEU A 7 13.22 -35.44 8.64
CA LEU A 7 12.40 -34.34 9.16
C LEU A 7 12.67 -33.11 8.30
N LEU A 8 11.72 -32.79 7.41
CA LEU A 8 11.71 -31.52 6.67
C LEU A 8 11.37 -30.40 7.66
N PHE A 9 12.39 -29.76 8.21
CA PHE A 9 12.20 -28.50 8.94
C PHE A 9 11.80 -27.42 7.93
N SER A 10 10.52 -27.04 7.94
CA SER A 10 10.06 -25.83 7.26
C SER A 10 10.67 -24.64 7.99
N VAL A 11 11.71 -24.04 7.43
CA VAL A 11 12.25 -22.78 7.93
C VAL A 11 11.18 -21.71 7.69
N PRO A 12 10.57 -21.13 8.73
CA PRO A 12 9.60 -20.06 8.52
C PRO A 12 10.34 -18.88 7.89
N LEU A 13 9.80 -18.36 6.78
CA LEU A 13 10.33 -17.14 6.18
C LEU A 13 10.25 -16.02 7.23
N PRO A 14 11.30 -15.18 7.36
CA PRO A 14 11.27 -14.06 8.28
C PRO A 14 10.06 -13.17 7.96
N ALA A 15 9.30 -12.84 8.99
CA ALA A 15 8.17 -11.95 8.87
C ALA A 15 8.65 -10.56 8.45
N ARG A 16 7.84 -9.88 7.64
CA ARG A 16 8.20 -8.61 7.03
C ARG A 16 7.92 -7.45 7.98
N GLU A 17 8.88 -6.55 8.14
CA GLU A 17 8.66 -5.32 8.89
C GLU A 17 7.87 -4.28 8.08
N VAL A 18 7.07 -3.47 8.79
CA VAL A 18 6.40 -2.31 8.19
C VAL A 18 7.43 -1.19 7.94
N PRO A 19 7.62 -0.68 6.71
CA PRO A 19 8.65 0.32 6.44
C PRO A 19 8.42 1.64 7.20
N PRO A 20 9.50 2.39 7.53
CA PRO A 20 9.41 3.64 8.31
C PRO A 20 8.41 4.65 7.75
N GLY A 21 8.35 4.83 6.42
CA GLY A 21 7.42 5.77 5.79
C GLY A 21 5.95 5.44 6.06
N TYR A 22 5.58 4.16 6.09
CA TYR A 22 4.23 3.73 6.45
C TYR A 22 3.92 4.01 7.91
N ARG A 23 4.88 3.76 8.82
CA ARG A 23 4.72 4.04 10.26
C ARG A 23 4.49 5.52 10.51
N GLU A 24 5.23 6.38 9.81
CA GLU A 24 5.11 7.82 9.99
C GLU A 24 3.75 8.35 9.49
N VAL A 25 3.34 8.00 8.27
CA VAL A 25 2.02 8.38 7.75
C VAL A 25 0.91 7.85 8.66
N ALA A 26 1.02 6.57 9.06
CA ALA A 26 0.04 5.93 9.91
C ALA A 26 -0.09 6.62 11.28
N ARG A 27 1.03 7.03 11.89
CA ARG A 27 1.03 7.82 13.12
C ARG A 27 0.35 9.17 12.94
N GLN A 28 0.66 9.90 11.86
CA GLN A 28 0.08 11.22 11.59
C GLN A 28 -1.43 11.17 11.34
N GLU A 29 -1.90 10.14 10.64
CA GLU A 29 -3.31 9.98 10.26
C GLU A 29 -4.08 9.10 11.26
N ASN A 30 -3.44 8.74 12.37
CA ASN A 30 -3.95 7.84 13.40
C ASN A 30 -4.50 6.56 12.77
N VAL A 31 -3.71 5.72 12.10
CA VAL A 31 -4.13 4.37 11.69
C VAL A 31 -3.04 3.38 12.11
N PRO A 32 -3.33 2.08 12.27
CA PRO A 32 -2.27 1.09 12.48
C PRO A 32 -1.39 1.00 11.24
N ALA A 33 -0.07 0.99 11.45
CA ALA A 33 0.87 0.97 10.34
C ALA A 33 0.77 -0.34 9.54
N GLU A 34 0.51 -1.45 10.23
CA GLU A 34 0.29 -2.77 9.64
C GLU A 34 -0.98 -2.79 8.76
N ALA A 35 -2.03 -2.07 9.18
CA ALA A 35 -3.26 -1.97 8.41
C ALA A 35 -3.04 -1.16 7.12
N LEU A 36 -2.37 0.00 7.21
CA LEU A 36 -2.04 0.81 6.04
C LEU A 36 -1.11 0.07 5.08
N TYR A 37 -0.12 -0.65 5.61
CA TYR A 37 0.85 -1.34 4.78
C TYR A 37 0.29 -2.61 4.11
N SER A 38 -0.45 -3.44 4.84
CA SER A 38 -1.12 -4.62 4.28
C SER A 38 -2.17 -4.24 3.21
N LEU A 39 -2.82 -3.09 3.37
CA LEU A 39 -3.67 -2.48 2.35
C LEU A 39 -2.85 -2.13 1.10
N ALA A 40 -1.77 -1.35 1.22
CA ALA A 40 -0.94 -0.96 0.06
C ALA A 40 -0.32 -2.17 -0.66
N LEU A 41 0.07 -3.22 0.08
CA LEU A 41 0.54 -4.49 -0.50
C LEU A 41 -0.56 -5.21 -1.28
N THR A 42 -1.81 -5.15 -0.80
CA THR A 42 -2.95 -5.71 -1.52
C THR A 42 -3.23 -4.95 -2.81
N GLU A 43 -3.03 -3.63 -2.79
CA GLU A 43 -3.36 -2.74 -3.90
C GLU A 43 -2.34 -2.73 -5.04
N SER A 44 -1.04 -2.59 -4.74
CA SER A 44 -0.04 -2.28 -5.76
C SER A 44 1.26 -3.08 -5.67
N SER A 45 1.25 -4.21 -4.97
CA SER A 45 2.46 -5.05 -4.83
C SER A 45 3.13 -5.35 -6.17
N TRP A 46 4.45 -5.25 -6.19
CA TRP A 46 5.29 -5.51 -7.35
C TRP A 46 6.66 -6.00 -6.90
N THR A 47 7.23 -6.94 -7.62
CA THR A 47 8.61 -7.38 -7.40
C THR A 47 9.55 -6.31 -7.92
N LEU A 48 10.40 -5.77 -7.04
CA LEU A 48 11.33 -4.70 -7.39
C LEU A 48 12.34 -5.18 -8.45
N PRO A 49 12.60 -4.37 -9.47
CA PRO A 49 13.42 -4.75 -10.61
C PRO A 49 14.89 -4.90 -10.22
N ALA A 50 15.66 -5.61 -11.04
CA ALA A 50 17.07 -5.97 -10.78
C ALA A 50 18.01 -4.78 -10.50
N HIS A 51 17.67 -3.59 -10.99
CA HIS A 51 18.47 -2.38 -10.77
C HIS A 51 18.16 -1.65 -9.44
N HIS A 52 17.15 -2.10 -8.69
CA HIS A 52 16.82 -1.53 -7.38
C HIS A 52 17.73 -2.10 -6.28
N PRO A 53 18.14 -1.32 -5.27
CA PRO A 53 18.94 -1.83 -4.13
C PRO A 53 18.30 -2.99 -3.36
N GLN A 54 16.98 -3.11 -3.47
CA GLN A 54 16.14 -4.16 -2.86
C GLN A 54 15.52 -5.10 -3.91
N ALA A 55 16.24 -5.34 -5.01
CA ALA A 55 15.76 -6.19 -6.11
C ALA A 55 15.26 -7.56 -5.62
N GLY A 56 14.16 -8.03 -6.21
CA GLY A 56 13.54 -9.31 -5.83
C GLY A 56 12.61 -9.22 -4.61
N GLU A 57 12.67 -8.16 -3.81
CA GLU A 57 11.67 -7.91 -2.78
C GLU A 57 10.35 -7.42 -3.40
N ILE A 58 9.21 -7.82 -2.82
CA ILE A 58 7.89 -7.36 -3.25
C ILE A 58 7.55 -6.08 -2.50
N HIS A 59 7.31 -4.93 -3.12
CA HIS A 59 6.86 -3.71 -2.43
C HIS A 59 5.64 -3.08 -3.14
N PRO A 60 4.81 -2.27 -2.46
CA PRO A 60 3.83 -1.44 -3.13
C PRO A 60 4.51 -0.49 -4.13
N TRP A 61 4.06 -0.47 -5.38
CA TRP A 61 4.68 0.32 -6.43
C TRP A 61 3.91 1.62 -6.69
N PRO A 62 4.53 2.80 -6.52
CA PRO A 62 3.82 4.07 -6.58
C PRO A 62 3.33 4.42 -7.98
N TRP A 63 3.97 3.94 -9.03
CA TRP A 63 3.63 4.28 -10.42
C TRP A 63 2.72 3.24 -11.04
N THR A 64 1.63 2.96 -10.32
CA THR A 64 0.62 1.95 -10.66
C THR A 64 -0.70 2.63 -11.01
N LEU A 65 -1.35 2.14 -12.06
CA LEU A 65 -2.72 2.48 -12.42
C LEU A 65 -3.56 1.21 -12.50
N ASN A 66 -4.80 1.26 -12.00
CA ASN A 66 -5.86 0.37 -12.43
C ASN A 66 -6.81 1.16 -13.33
N VAL A 67 -7.08 0.66 -14.53
CA VAL A 67 -8.02 1.29 -15.47
C VAL A 67 -9.05 0.26 -15.86
N ALA A 68 -10.29 0.47 -15.41
CA ALA A 68 -11.43 -0.38 -15.71
C ALA A 68 -11.23 -1.87 -15.35
N GLY A 69 -10.42 -2.16 -14.33
CA GLY A 69 -10.07 -3.52 -13.88
C GLY A 69 -8.72 -4.02 -14.41
N LYS A 70 -8.07 -3.30 -15.33
CA LYS A 70 -6.76 -3.66 -15.90
C LYS A 70 -5.64 -2.89 -15.20
N GLY A 71 -4.68 -3.62 -14.63
CA GLY A 71 -3.50 -3.05 -13.99
C GLY A 71 -2.42 -2.65 -14.99
N TYR A 72 -1.77 -1.52 -14.72
CA TYR A 72 -0.62 -0.98 -15.46
C TYR A 72 0.43 -0.54 -14.45
N ARG A 73 1.70 -0.83 -14.74
CA ARG A 73 2.84 -0.40 -13.92
C ARG A 73 3.85 0.28 -14.81
N TYR A 74 4.34 1.42 -14.36
CA TYR A 74 5.25 2.26 -15.12
C TYR A 74 6.59 2.36 -14.42
N PRO A 75 7.70 2.50 -15.16
CA PRO A 75 9.03 2.60 -14.59
C PRO A 75 9.34 3.97 -14.00
N THR A 76 8.52 5.00 -14.28
CA THR A 76 8.73 6.36 -13.78
C THR A 76 7.41 7.04 -13.46
N ARG A 77 7.47 8.05 -12.57
CA ARG A 77 6.34 8.92 -12.25
C ARG A 77 5.78 9.62 -13.48
N GLN A 78 6.67 10.11 -14.35
CA GLN A 78 6.31 10.80 -15.58
C GLN A 78 5.53 9.90 -16.54
N ALA A 79 5.98 8.66 -16.74
CA ALA A 79 5.29 7.71 -17.61
C ALA A 79 3.89 7.36 -17.06
N ALA A 80 3.75 7.16 -15.75
CA ALA A 80 2.45 6.91 -15.12
C ALA A 80 1.52 8.12 -15.23
N TRP A 81 2.05 9.32 -15.00
CA TRP A 81 1.29 10.56 -15.12
C TRP A 81 0.79 10.81 -16.54
N GLN A 82 1.65 10.64 -17.55
CA GLN A 82 1.27 10.75 -18.96
C GLN A 82 0.17 9.75 -19.31
N ALA A 83 0.32 8.48 -18.89
CA ALA A 83 -0.69 7.46 -19.12
C ALA A 83 -2.03 7.81 -18.46
N LEU A 84 -2.01 8.32 -17.22
CA LEU A 84 -3.22 8.79 -16.55
C LEU A 84 -3.91 9.90 -17.35
N GLN A 85 -3.16 10.89 -17.86
CA GLN A 85 -3.75 11.95 -18.70
C GLN A 85 -4.43 11.37 -19.94
N SER A 86 -3.84 10.37 -20.59
CA SER A 86 -4.46 9.70 -21.75
C SER A 86 -5.71 8.91 -21.37
N PHE A 87 -5.70 8.15 -20.27
CA PHE A 87 -6.86 7.39 -19.85
C PHE A 87 -8.04 8.27 -19.43
N LEU A 88 -7.78 9.44 -18.83
CA LEU A 88 -8.84 10.39 -18.45
C LEU A 88 -9.62 10.95 -19.64
N GLN A 89 -9.09 10.87 -20.86
CA GLN A 89 -9.79 11.29 -22.08
C GLN A 89 -10.80 10.25 -22.58
N THR A 90 -10.63 8.98 -22.21
CA THR A 90 -11.37 7.85 -22.81
C THR A 90 -12.10 6.99 -21.79
N THR A 91 -11.78 7.12 -20.51
CA THR A 91 -12.31 6.29 -19.43
C THR A 91 -12.86 7.17 -18.31
N SER A 92 -14.02 6.78 -17.77
CA SER A 92 -14.59 7.47 -16.60
C SER A 92 -13.58 7.49 -15.44
N PRO A 93 -13.34 8.66 -14.81
CA PRO A 93 -12.52 8.79 -13.61
C PRO A 93 -12.83 7.79 -12.50
N ARG A 94 -14.10 7.41 -12.33
CA ARG A 94 -14.55 6.46 -11.29
C ARG A 94 -14.08 5.03 -11.54
N ARG A 95 -13.55 4.74 -12.72
CA ARG A 95 -12.96 3.45 -13.10
C ARG A 95 -11.44 3.49 -13.12
N ILE A 96 -10.82 4.52 -12.53
CA ILE A 96 -9.37 4.67 -12.50
C ILE A 96 -8.90 4.76 -11.06
N ASP A 97 -7.97 3.89 -10.67
CA ASP A 97 -7.30 3.93 -9.37
C ASP A 97 -5.83 4.28 -9.57
N VAL A 98 -5.28 5.11 -8.68
CA VAL A 98 -3.98 5.76 -8.87
C VAL A 98 -3.07 5.52 -7.67
N GLY A 99 -1.82 5.17 -7.95
CA GLY A 99 -0.74 5.30 -7.00
C GLY A 99 -0.52 4.09 -6.09
N ILE A 100 0.34 4.27 -5.08
CA ILE A 100 0.83 3.22 -4.20
C ILE A 100 -0.28 2.52 -3.39
N ALA A 101 -1.36 3.21 -3.07
CA ALA A 101 -2.52 2.65 -2.37
C ALA A 101 -3.78 2.56 -3.26
N GLN A 102 -3.64 2.74 -4.58
CA GLN A 102 -4.74 2.65 -5.57
C GLN A 102 -5.96 3.48 -5.15
N VAL A 103 -5.75 4.76 -4.86
CA VAL A 103 -6.84 5.68 -4.52
C VAL A 103 -7.67 5.95 -5.79
N ASN A 104 -8.98 5.69 -5.73
CA ASN A 104 -9.87 5.92 -6.87
C ASN A 104 -9.96 7.41 -7.24
N TRP A 105 -9.64 7.72 -8.49
CA TRP A 105 -9.55 9.09 -8.99
C TRP A 105 -10.92 9.79 -9.03
N GLY A 106 -11.96 9.12 -9.52
CA GLY A 106 -13.28 9.72 -9.67
C GLY A 106 -14.01 10.03 -8.36
N TRP A 107 -13.67 9.34 -7.27
CA TRP A 107 -14.26 9.58 -5.95
C TRP A 107 -13.37 10.45 -5.07
N ASN A 108 -12.05 10.22 -5.09
CA ASN A 108 -11.13 10.78 -4.11
C ASN A 108 -10.07 11.70 -4.73
N GLY A 109 -10.10 11.92 -6.05
CA GLY A 109 -9.12 12.76 -6.75
C GLY A 109 -9.02 14.19 -6.23
N HIS A 110 -10.11 14.71 -5.67
CA HIS A 110 -10.18 16.05 -5.05
C HIS A 110 -9.31 16.20 -3.78
N HIS A 111 -8.80 15.11 -3.22
CA HIS A 111 -7.82 15.17 -2.12
C HIS A 111 -6.39 15.49 -2.59
N PHE A 112 -6.14 15.45 -3.90
CA PHE A 112 -4.87 15.81 -4.51
C PHE A 112 -4.98 17.19 -5.16
N ARG A 113 -3.92 18.00 -5.09
CA ARG A 113 -3.81 19.28 -5.80
C ARG A 113 -3.61 19.06 -7.30
N SER A 114 -3.10 17.91 -7.70
CA SER A 114 -2.91 17.53 -9.10
C SER A 114 -2.82 16.02 -9.31
N ALA A 115 -2.99 15.58 -10.56
CA ALA A 115 -2.73 14.20 -10.95
C ALA A 115 -1.26 13.79 -10.76
N TRP A 116 -0.33 14.74 -10.84
CA TRP A 116 1.08 14.48 -10.55
C TRP A 116 1.28 14.09 -9.09
N GLU A 117 0.65 14.83 -8.17
CA GLU A 117 0.73 14.60 -6.72
C GLU A 117 0.12 13.25 -6.31
N ALA A 118 -0.88 12.74 -7.04
CA ALA A 118 -1.46 11.43 -6.77
C ALA A 118 -0.46 10.25 -6.92
N PHE A 119 0.64 10.45 -7.64
CA PHE A 119 1.74 9.49 -7.74
C PHE A 119 2.87 9.73 -6.72
N ASP A 120 2.79 10.79 -5.91
CA ASP A 120 3.68 10.92 -4.76
C ASP A 120 3.32 9.84 -3.73
N PRO A 121 4.27 8.97 -3.32
CA PRO A 121 3.95 7.86 -2.42
C PRO A 121 3.43 8.35 -1.06
N TYR A 122 4.00 9.42 -0.49
CA TYR A 122 3.57 9.89 0.82
C TYR A 122 2.22 10.59 0.74
N THR A 123 2.01 11.48 -0.23
CA THR A 123 0.70 12.13 -0.38
C THR A 123 -0.39 11.10 -0.65
N ASN A 124 -0.15 10.11 -1.51
CA ASN A 124 -1.12 9.04 -1.77
C ASN A 124 -1.42 8.21 -0.50
N LEU A 125 -0.40 7.87 0.30
CA LEU A 125 -0.58 7.17 1.57
C LEU A 125 -1.37 8.01 2.59
N HIS A 126 -1.14 9.32 2.68
CA HIS A 126 -1.92 10.21 3.55
C HIS A 126 -3.40 10.19 3.18
N VAL A 127 -3.72 10.31 1.89
CA VAL A 127 -5.11 10.24 1.41
C VAL A 127 -5.71 8.87 1.71
N ALA A 128 -4.99 7.78 1.44
CA ALA A 128 -5.47 6.43 1.71
C ALA A 128 -5.73 6.20 3.20
N ALA A 129 -4.82 6.64 4.07
CA ALA A 129 -4.96 6.53 5.51
C ALA A 129 -6.18 7.30 6.05
N ARG A 130 -6.47 8.50 5.52
CA ARG A 130 -7.68 9.26 5.88
C ARG A 130 -8.96 8.56 5.46
N ILE A 131 -8.99 7.98 4.26
CA ILE A 131 -10.15 7.18 3.79
C ILE A 131 -10.33 5.95 4.70
N LEU A 132 -9.24 5.24 5.01
CA LEU A 132 -9.26 4.08 5.89
C LEU A 132 -9.75 4.44 7.30
N ARG A 133 -9.28 5.56 7.86
CA ARG A 133 -9.73 6.11 9.15
C ARG A 133 -11.22 6.44 9.13
N ARG A 134 -11.70 7.16 8.11
CA ARG A 134 -13.14 7.45 7.95
C ARG A 134 -13.98 6.16 7.90
N CYS A 135 -13.53 5.16 7.16
CA CYS A 135 -14.19 3.85 7.11
C CYS A 135 -14.20 3.13 8.47
N TYR A 136 -13.15 3.29 9.27
CA TYR A 136 -13.11 2.77 10.64
C TYR A 136 -14.10 3.52 11.54
N GLU A 137 -14.13 4.85 11.49
CA GLU A 137 -15.04 5.67 12.30
C GLU A 137 -16.51 5.39 11.99
N ALA A 138 -16.85 5.14 10.72
CA ALA A 138 -18.19 4.75 10.32
C ALA A 138 -18.62 3.37 10.85
N SER A 139 -17.67 2.49 11.19
CA SER A 139 -17.95 1.17 11.76
C SER A 139 -16.78 0.66 12.63
N PRO A 140 -16.64 1.16 13.88
CA PRO A 140 -15.45 0.95 14.70
C PRO A 140 -15.23 -0.48 15.18
N GLY A 141 -13.98 -0.82 15.49
CA GLY A 141 -13.60 -2.12 16.08
C GLY A 141 -12.93 -3.11 15.13
N SER A 142 -12.82 -2.80 13.82
CA SER A 142 -12.08 -3.66 12.89
C SER A 142 -11.47 -2.89 11.73
N TRP A 143 -10.14 -2.81 11.70
CA TRP A 143 -9.37 -2.24 10.58
C TRP A 143 -9.49 -3.07 9.30
N ILE A 144 -9.69 -4.40 9.42
CA ILE A 144 -10.01 -5.24 8.27
C ILE A 144 -11.38 -4.86 7.69
N ARG A 145 -12.40 -4.61 8.54
CA ARG A 145 -13.69 -4.11 8.03
C ARG A 145 -13.55 -2.75 7.36
N ALA A 146 -12.75 -1.84 7.95
CA ALA A 146 -12.45 -0.56 7.36
C ALA A 146 -11.79 -0.70 5.97
N ALA A 147 -10.86 -1.64 5.80
CA ALA A 147 -10.25 -1.94 4.50
C ALA A 147 -11.28 -2.45 3.46
N GLY A 148 -12.26 -3.26 3.89
CA GLY A 148 -13.37 -3.64 3.03
C GLY A 148 -14.21 -2.45 2.55
N CYS A 149 -14.47 -1.48 3.44
CA CYS A 149 -15.14 -0.22 3.11
C CYS A 149 -14.28 0.64 2.18
N TYR A 150 -12.97 0.74 2.43
CA TYR A 150 -12.02 1.48 1.59
C TYR A 150 -12.11 1.06 0.13
N HIS A 151 -12.05 -0.26 -0.11
CA HIS A 151 -12.04 -0.81 -1.47
C HIS A 151 -13.42 -0.84 -2.11
N HIS A 152 -14.46 -1.16 -1.34
CA HIS A 152 -15.82 -1.30 -1.87
C HIS A 152 -16.87 -0.88 -0.83
N PRO A 153 -17.19 0.43 -0.73
CA PRO A 153 -18.07 0.97 0.30
C PRO A 153 -19.46 0.33 0.36
N ALA A 154 -19.97 -0.13 -0.79
CA ALA A 154 -21.26 -0.83 -0.88
C ALA A 154 -21.25 -2.24 -0.25
N GLY A 155 -20.09 -2.73 0.20
CA GLY A 155 -19.96 -4.03 0.84
C GLY A 155 -20.08 -5.21 -0.13
N GLY A 156 -20.74 -6.29 0.31
CA GLY A 156 -20.96 -7.49 -0.49
C GLY A 156 -19.71 -8.36 -0.73
N GLN A 157 -19.82 -9.27 -1.70
CA GLN A 157 -18.75 -10.22 -2.03
C GLN A 157 -17.42 -9.57 -2.43
N PRO A 158 -17.37 -8.44 -3.18
CA PRO A 158 -16.12 -7.75 -3.46
C PRO A 158 -15.38 -7.32 -2.19
N ALA A 159 -16.08 -6.70 -1.23
CA ALA A 159 -15.50 -6.32 0.06
C ALA A 159 -15.03 -7.55 0.86
N VAL A 160 -15.75 -8.68 0.82
CA VAL A 160 -15.33 -9.93 1.48
C VAL A 160 -14.02 -10.46 0.90
N ARG A 161 -13.92 -10.53 -0.44
CA ARG A 161 -12.70 -10.98 -1.12
C ARG A 161 -11.52 -10.08 -0.78
N TYR A 162 -11.74 -8.77 -0.82
CA TYR A 162 -10.72 -7.79 -0.49
C TYR A 162 -10.21 -7.91 0.96
N LYS A 163 -11.11 -8.03 1.94
CA LYS A 163 -10.76 -8.28 3.35
C LYS A 163 -9.87 -9.51 3.52
N ASN A 164 -10.14 -10.58 2.77
CA ASN A 164 -9.33 -11.79 2.83
C ASN A 164 -7.93 -11.57 2.25
N SER A 165 -7.79 -10.78 1.18
CA SER A 165 -6.49 -10.38 0.65
C SER A 165 -5.67 -9.56 1.64
N VAL A 166 -6.30 -8.56 2.27
CA VAL A 166 -5.64 -7.74 3.31
C VAL A 166 -5.20 -8.60 4.51
N ARG A 167 -6.05 -9.53 4.97
CA ARG A 167 -5.67 -10.47 6.04
C ARG A 167 -4.45 -11.32 5.68
N ARG A 168 -4.37 -11.81 4.43
CA ARG A 168 -3.21 -12.57 3.97
C ARG A 168 -1.95 -11.72 4.01
N GLN A 169 -2.00 -10.48 3.52
CA GLN A 169 -0.86 -9.57 3.59
C GLN A 169 -0.47 -9.24 5.05
N LEU A 170 -1.46 -8.96 5.90
CA LEU A 170 -1.23 -8.68 7.32
C LEU A 170 -0.53 -9.83 8.04
N ALA A 171 -0.90 -11.08 7.73
CA ALA A 171 -0.26 -12.27 8.30
C ALA A 171 1.21 -12.44 7.90
N THR A 172 1.68 -11.75 6.84
CA THR A 172 3.10 -11.75 6.46
C THR A 172 3.94 -10.76 7.26
N LEU A 173 3.31 -9.88 8.03
CA LEU A 173 4.01 -8.82 8.76
C LEU A 173 4.42 -9.26 10.17
N THR A 174 5.60 -8.83 10.62
CA THR A 174 6.05 -9.03 12.00
C THR A 174 5.10 -8.33 12.96
N GLY A 175 4.54 -9.07 13.94
CA GLY A 175 3.61 -8.51 14.94
C GLY A 175 2.11 -8.69 14.63
N GLY A 176 1.73 -9.48 13.61
CA GLY A 176 0.36 -9.71 13.14
C GLY A 176 -0.70 -10.24 14.13
N THR A 177 -0.42 -10.30 15.44
CA THR A 177 -1.37 -10.75 16.48
C THR A 177 -1.24 -10.02 17.82
N GLN A 178 -0.70 -8.80 17.89
CA GLN A 178 -0.75 -8.02 19.14
C GLN A 178 -1.93 -7.04 19.10
N PRO A 179 -2.91 -7.14 20.02
CA PRO A 179 -3.90 -6.08 20.20
C PRO A 179 -3.15 -4.83 20.65
N VAL A 180 -3.22 -3.77 19.84
CA VAL A 180 -2.68 -2.46 20.21
C VAL A 180 -3.37 -2.02 21.51
N PRO A 181 -2.64 -1.83 22.62
CA PRO A 181 -3.24 -1.30 23.84
C PRO A 181 -3.82 0.09 23.56
N ALA A 182 -5.01 0.38 24.09
CA ALA A 182 -5.69 1.67 23.92
C ALA A 182 -5.00 2.86 24.62
N HIS A 183 -3.72 2.73 25.00
CA HIS A 183 -2.94 3.80 25.56
C HIS A 183 -1.45 3.51 25.36
N LEU A 184 -0.75 4.37 24.61
CA LEU A 184 0.71 4.46 24.64
C LEU A 184 1.07 5.79 25.31
N PRO A 185 1.97 5.79 26.31
CA PRO A 185 2.53 7.03 26.82
C PRO A 185 3.46 7.64 25.77
N ALA A 186 3.49 8.97 25.72
CA ALA A 186 4.42 9.70 24.86
C ALA A 186 5.87 9.41 25.29
N VAL A 187 6.65 8.77 24.43
CA VAL A 187 8.09 8.64 24.61
C VAL A 187 8.83 9.28 23.45
N SER A 188 9.51 10.36 23.83
CA SER A 188 10.82 10.88 23.39
C SER A 188 11.26 10.63 21.95
N THR A 189 11.33 11.74 21.23
CA THR A 189 12.05 11.95 19.98
C THR A 189 13.52 11.54 20.08
N ASP A 190 13.94 10.59 19.25
CA ASP A 190 15.33 10.56 18.78
C ASP A 190 15.32 10.48 17.24
N ARG A 191 16.25 11.21 16.62
CA ARG A 191 16.27 11.52 15.19
C ARG A 191 16.49 10.25 14.36
N ALA A 192 15.40 9.57 14.02
CA ALA A 192 15.41 8.56 12.97
C ALA A 192 15.58 9.26 11.63
N VAL A 193 16.75 9.09 11.02
CA VAL A 193 17.05 9.47 9.65
C VAL A 193 15.92 8.93 8.77
N SER A 194 15.13 9.85 8.22
CA SER A 194 13.99 9.58 7.36
C SER A 194 14.46 8.78 6.16
N PHE A 195 14.02 7.53 6.05
CA PHE A 195 14.01 6.86 4.75
C PHE A 195 13.03 7.65 3.88
N VAL A 196 13.57 8.55 3.05
CA VAL A 196 12.86 9.27 2.00
C VAL A 196 12.78 8.30 0.83
N TRP A 197 11.60 8.12 0.25
CA TRP A 197 11.50 7.46 -1.05
C TRP A 197 12.34 8.26 -2.06
N ILE A 198 13.44 7.68 -2.52
CA ILE A 198 14.26 8.25 -3.59
C ILE A 198 13.74 7.64 -4.88
N GLU A 199 13.30 8.49 -5.81
CA GLU A 199 12.91 8.02 -7.14
C GLU A 199 14.11 7.28 -7.76
N PRO A 200 13.95 6.02 -8.22
CA PRO A 200 15.04 5.33 -8.91
C PRO A 200 15.46 6.18 -10.12
N GLU A 201 16.73 6.60 -10.14
CA GLU A 201 17.30 7.36 -11.25
C GLU A 201 17.16 6.56 -12.54
N ASN A 202 16.50 7.14 -13.53
CA ASN A 202 16.35 6.51 -14.83
C ASN A 202 17.65 6.73 -15.63
N LYS A 203 18.51 5.71 -15.73
CA LYS A 203 19.70 5.75 -16.61
C LYS A 203 19.33 5.61 -18.10
N THR A 204 18.39 6.41 -18.59
CA THR A 204 18.11 6.51 -20.03
C THR A 204 18.43 7.87 -20.63
N ASP A 205 19.01 8.80 -19.85
CA ASP A 205 19.45 10.11 -20.33
C ASP A 205 20.98 10.22 -20.45
N ALA A 206 21.67 9.12 -20.76
CA ALA A 206 23.04 9.18 -21.27
C ALA A 206 22.97 9.31 -22.80
N LYS A 207 23.22 10.53 -23.27
CA LYS A 207 23.44 10.90 -24.68
C LYS A 207 24.36 9.94 -25.42
#